data_AF-A0AAV6GIG2-F1
#
_entry.id   AF-A0AAV6GIG2-F1
#
_cell.length_a   1.000
_cell.length_b   1.000
_cell.length_c   1.000
_cell.angle_alpha   90.00
_cell.angle_beta   90.00
_cell.angle_gamma   90.00
#
_symmetry.space_group_name_H-M   'P 1'
#
loop_
_entity.id
_entity.type
_entity.pdbx_description
1 polymer ?
#
loop_
_entity_poly.entity_id
_entity_poly.type
_entity_poly.pdbx_seq_one_letter_code
_entity_poly.pdbx_strand_id
1 'polypeptide(L)'
;MTHVDLACPLVKESLQNTYSSKVIKRRMQECRNKLGVPMNCIFPVKNYDEEIDLDDNVNSLILNALKHIVDIADDYVSNSAMAVA
;
A
#
# COMPACT_ATOMS: atom_id res chain seq x y z
N MET A 1 2.32 -1.41 4.41
CA MET A 1 1.67 -1.99 5.60
C MET A 1 0.97 -3.26 5.15
N THR A 2 1.28 -4.41 5.74
CA THR A 2 0.80 -5.73 5.28
C THR A 2 -0.29 -6.31 6.20
N HIS A 3 -0.92 -7.41 5.76
CA HIS A 3 -1.97 -8.15 6.50
C HIS A 3 -3.16 -7.26 6.92
N VAL A 4 -3.66 -6.44 6.01
CA VAL A 4 -4.75 -5.49 6.30
C VAL A 4 -6.11 -6.14 6.55
N ASP A 5 -6.30 -7.35 6.03
CA ASP A 5 -7.43 -8.23 6.30
C ASP A 5 -7.52 -8.64 7.78
N LEU A 6 -6.39 -8.69 8.48
CA LEU A 6 -6.34 -8.98 9.92
C LEU A 6 -6.50 -7.73 10.80
N ALA A 7 -6.56 -6.53 10.20
CA ALA A 7 -6.57 -5.29 10.97
C ALA A 7 -7.93 -5.00 11.63
N CYS A 8 -9.04 -5.34 10.98
CA CYS A 8 -10.39 -5.18 11.54
C CYS A 8 -11.45 -6.00 10.76
N PRO A 9 -12.60 -6.32 11.39
CA PRO A 9 -13.66 -7.11 10.76
C PRO A 9 -14.17 -6.53 9.42
N LEU A 10 -14.26 -5.20 9.33
CA LEU A 10 -14.73 -4.50 8.12
C LEU A 10 -13.87 -4.80 6.87
N VAL A 11 -12.55 -4.91 7.05
CA VAL A 11 -11.61 -5.19 5.95
C VAL A 11 -11.51 -6.69 5.70
N LYS A 12 -11.68 -7.51 6.75
CA LYS A 12 -11.79 -8.97 6.63
C LYS A 12 -13.00 -9.38 5.78
N GLU A 13 -14.13 -8.71 5.98
CA GLU A 13 -15.36 -8.94 5.22
C GLU A 13 -15.21 -8.54 3.75
N SER A 14 -14.57 -7.40 3.48
CA SER A 14 -14.27 -6.96 2.13
C SER A 14 -13.01 -6.11 2.08
N LEU A 15 -12.03 -6.56 1.29
CA LEU A 15 -10.79 -5.82 1.04
C LEU A 15 -11.04 -4.46 0.37
N GLN A 16 -12.18 -4.25 -0.27
CA GLN A 16 -12.55 -2.96 -0.85
C GLN A 16 -12.72 -1.87 0.22
N ASN A 17 -12.97 -2.27 1.48
CA ASN A 17 -13.05 -1.34 2.61
C ASN A 17 -11.69 -0.87 3.13
N THR A 18 -10.58 -1.32 2.54
CA THR A 18 -9.22 -0.99 3.01
C THR A 18 -9.02 0.53 3.14
N TYR A 19 -9.39 1.31 2.12
CA TYR A 19 -9.19 2.76 2.13
C TYR A 19 -10.32 3.55 2.81
N SER A 20 -11.49 2.96 3.05
CA SER A 20 -12.59 3.59 3.79
C SER A 20 -12.51 3.33 5.31
N SER A 21 -11.76 2.30 5.73
CA SER A 21 -11.62 1.91 7.12
C SER A 21 -10.85 2.93 7.96
N LYS A 22 -11.49 3.43 9.03
CA LYS A 22 -10.85 4.29 10.04
C LYS A 22 -9.70 3.60 10.76
N VAL A 23 -9.76 2.27 10.94
CA VAL A 23 -8.69 1.49 11.58
C VAL A 23 -7.45 1.47 10.68
N ILE A 24 -7.63 1.23 9.39
CA ILE A 24 -6.54 1.27 8.40
C ILE A 24 -5.92 2.66 8.34
N LYS A 25 -6.74 3.72 8.26
CA LYS A 25 -6.23 5.10 8.28
C LYS A 25 -5.37 5.39 9.51
N ARG A 26 -5.78 4.95 10.70
CA ARG A 26 -5.00 5.13 11.93
C ARG A 26 -3.67 4.37 11.87
N ARG A 27 -3.67 3.11 11.43
CA ARG A 27 -2.43 2.34 11.27
C ARG A 27 -1.48 2.96 10.24
N MET A 28 -2.02 3.51 9.15
CA MET A 28 -1.21 4.27 8.17
C MET A 28 -0.60 5.53 8.80
N GLN A 29 -1.35 6.25 9.65
CA GLN A 29 -0.80 7.39 10.41
C GLN A 29 0.32 6.95 11.36
N GLU A 30 0.17 5.81 12.03
CA GLU A 30 1.23 5.24 12.87
C GLU A 30 2.47 4.88 12.05
N CYS A 31 2.30 4.26 10.88
CA CYS A 31 3.41 3.98 9.96
C CYS A 31 4.12 5.28 9.53
N ARG A 32 3.36 6.33 9.16
CA ARG A 32 3.91 7.64 8.83
C ARG A 32 4.76 8.19 9.97
N ASN A 33 4.22 8.19 11.18
CA ASN A 33 4.90 8.75 12.34
C ASN A 33 6.17 7.96 12.69
N LYS A 34 6.17 6.63 12.52
CA LYS A 34 7.32 5.77 12.80
C LYS A 34 8.41 5.85 11.72
N LEU A 35 8.03 5.95 10.46
CA LEU A 35 8.96 5.89 9.32
C LEU A 35 9.39 7.27 8.81
N GLY A 36 8.71 8.34 9.21
CA GLY A 36 8.99 9.70 8.72
C GLY A 36 8.62 9.94 7.26
N VAL A 37 7.80 9.06 6.66
CA VAL A 37 7.38 9.14 5.25
C VAL A 37 5.99 9.77 5.12
N PRO A 38 5.68 10.45 4.00
CA PRO A 38 4.34 10.99 3.80
C PRO A 38 3.31 9.87 3.58
N MET A 39 2.03 10.19 3.80
CA MET A 39 0.94 9.20 3.74
C MET A 39 0.82 8.52 2.37
N ASN A 40 1.12 9.25 1.29
CA ASN A 40 1.09 8.74 -0.09
C ASN A 40 2.22 7.75 -0.39
N CYS A 41 3.18 7.53 0.53
CA CYS A 41 4.19 6.48 0.42
C CYS A 41 3.83 5.22 1.23
N ILE A 42 2.62 5.14 1.80
CA ILE A 42 2.20 4.03 2.65
C ILE A 42 1.05 3.30 1.97
N PHE A 43 1.35 2.11 1.46
CA PHE A 43 0.37 1.29 0.76
C PHE A 43 -0.11 0.15 1.67
N PRO A 44 -1.42 0.10 2.00
CA PRO A 44 -2.04 -1.05 2.64
C PRO A 44 -2.20 -2.21 1.64
N VAL A 45 -1.71 -3.40 1.99
CA VAL A 45 -1.82 -4.61 1.17
C VAL A 45 -2.19 -5.83 2.02
N LYS A 46 -2.89 -6.79 1.42
CA LYS A 46 -2.94 -8.17 1.91
C LYS A 46 -1.85 -8.96 1.19
N ASN A 47 -1.13 -9.80 1.92
CA ASN A 47 -0.17 -10.74 1.32
C ASN A 47 -0.88 -12.07 1.07
N TYR A 48 -0.46 -12.80 0.05
CA TYR A 48 -0.75 -14.22 -0.07
C TYR A 48 0.11 -14.98 0.94
N ASP A 49 -0.51 -15.86 1.72
CA ASP A 49 0.19 -16.65 2.74
C ASP A 49 -0.19 -18.13 2.60
N GLU A 50 -1.49 -18.44 2.77
CA GLU A 50 -2.02 -19.81 2.70
C GLU A 50 -2.86 -20.05 1.43
N GLU A 51 -3.25 -18.99 0.73
CA GLU A 51 -4.10 -19.09 -0.45
C GLU A 51 -3.31 -19.61 -1.67
N ILE A 52 -3.94 -20.54 -2.40
CA ILE A 52 -3.37 -21.15 -3.61
C ILE A 52 -3.84 -20.39 -4.86
N ASP A 53 -5.09 -19.93 -4.84
CA ASP A 53 -5.70 -19.21 -5.95
C ASP A 53 -5.50 -17.70 -5.81
N LEU A 54 -5.42 -17.04 -6.96
CA LEU A 54 -5.35 -15.58 -7.03
C LEU A 54 -6.72 -14.95 -6.72
N ASP A 55 -6.70 -13.82 -6.03
CA ASP A 55 -7.86 -12.97 -5.77
C ASP A 55 -7.66 -11.58 -6.37
N ASP A 56 -8.65 -11.10 -7.11
CA ASP A 56 -8.58 -9.82 -7.82
C ASP A 56 -8.50 -8.61 -6.88
N ASN A 57 -9.10 -8.67 -5.69
CA ASN A 57 -9.03 -7.58 -4.72
C ASN A 57 -7.64 -7.51 -4.09
N VAL A 58 -7.04 -8.66 -3.77
CA VAL A 58 -5.64 -8.74 -3.30
C VAL A 58 -4.69 -8.23 -4.37
N ASN A 59 -4.83 -8.74 -5.60
CA ASN A 59 -4.02 -8.33 -6.74
C ASN A 59 -4.14 -6.83 -7.01
N SER A 60 -5.35 -6.27 -6.94
CA SER A 60 -5.56 -4.83 -7.12
C SER A 60 -4.77 -4.00 -6.11
N LEU A 61 -4.72 -4.41 -4.84
CA LEU A 61 -3.92 -3.70 -3.82
C LEU A 61 -2.41 -3.83 -4.08
N ILE A 62 -1.93 -5.03 -4.41
CA ILE A 62 -0.50 -5.30 -4.66
C ILE A 62 -0.04 -4.56 -5.93
N LEU A 63 -0.79 -4.69 -7.03
CA LEU A 63 -0.46 -4.04 -8.30
C LEU A 63 -0.51 -2.51 -8.17
N ASN A 64 -1.47 -1.96 -7.42
CA ASN A 64 -1.48 -0.52 -7.15
C ASN A 64 -0.24 -0.07 -6.38
N ALA A 65 0.19 -0.83 -5.36
CA ALA A 65 1.42 -0.53 -4.63
C ALA A 65 2.67 -0.61 -5.53
N LEU A 66 2.77 -1.66 -6.36
CA LEU A 66 3.87 -1.83 -7.31
C LEU A 66 3.91 -0.71 -8.34
N LYS A 67 2.76 -0.30 -8.88
CA LYS A 67 2.66 0.82 -9.81
C LYS A 67 3.25 2.09 -9.19
N HIS A 68 2.83 2.44 -7.97
CA HIS A 68 3.37 3.62 -7.30
C HIS A 68 4.87 3.53 -6.99
N ILE A 69 5.39 2.33 -6.69
CA ILE A 69 6.84 2.13 -6.50
C ILE A 69 7.59 2.40 -7.80
N VAL A 70 7.07 1.90 -8.92
CA VAL A 70 7.66 2.16 -10.25
C VAL A 70 7.58 3.64 -10.60
N ASP A 71 6.42 4.28 -10.40
CA ASP A 71 6.25 5.72 -10.66
C ASP A 71 7.24 6.57 -9.83
N ILE A 72 7.43 6.25 -8.54
CA ILE A 72 8.41 6.93 -7.67
C ILE A 72 9.85 6.71 -8.15
N ALA A 73 10.18 5.50 -8.61
CA ALA A 73 11.50 5.20 -9.14
C ALA A 73 11.76 5.95 -10.46
N ASP A 74 10.78 6.04 -11.34
CA ASP A 74 10.85 6.78 -12.59
C ASP A 74 11.01 8.29 -12.35
N ASP A 75 10.23 8.85 -11.43
CA ASP A 75 10.37 10.24 -10.99
C ASP A 75 11.78 10.53 -10.44
N TYR A 76 12.35 9.59 -9.68
CA TYR A 76 13.70 9.72 -9.14
C TYR A 76 14.76 9.72 -10.25
N VAL A 77 14.67 8.80 -11.21
CA VAL A 77 15.60 8.74 -12.35
C VAL A 77 15.49 10.00 -13.21
N SER A 78 14.26 10.46 -13.48
CA SER A 78 14.01 11.66 -14.28
C SER A 78 14.56 12.93 -13.61
N ASN A 79 14.32 13.10 -12.31
CA ASN A 79 14.83 14.25 -11.56
C ASN A 79 16.35 14.19 -11.36
N SER A 80 16.92 13.00 -11.20
CA SER A 80 18.38 12.85 -11.08
C SER A 80 19.10 13.09 -12.41
N ALA A 81 18.48 12.76 -13.55
CA ALA A 81 19.00 13.10 -14.87
C ALA A 81 19.00 14.63 -15.12
N MET A 82 18.01 15.35 -14.60
CA MET A 82 17.96 16.82 -14.66
C MET A 82 18.98 17.51 -13.75
N ALA A 83 19.42 16.88 -12.66
CA ALA A 83 20.42 17.45 -11.74
C ALA A 83 21.86 17.40 -12.29
N VAL A 84 22.08 16.77 -13.45
CA VAL A 84 23.40 16.58 -14.07
C VAL A 84 23.59 17.45 -15.33
N ALA A 85 22.56 18.22 -15.73
CA ALA A 85 22.59 19.18 -16.85
C ALA A 85 22.59 20.63 -16.36
#